data_AF-S3CQE2-F1
#
_entry.id   AF-S3CQE2-F1
#
_cell.length_a   1.000
_cell.length_b   1.000
_cell.length_c   1.000
_cell.angle_alpha   90.00
_cell.angle_beta   90.00
_cell.angle_gamma   90.00
#
_symmetry.space_group_name_H-M   'P 1'
#
loop_
_entity.id
_entity.type
_entity.pdbx_description
1 polymer ?
#
loop_
_entity_poly.entity_id
_entity_poly.type
_entity_poly.pdbx_seq_one_letter_code
_entity_poly.pdbx_strand_id
1 'polypeptide(L)'
;MRRLQIRNANSESLRRIHRPNHVLTPPNDGALNLSPDPAKHIFASRPSNKELLSTNTFIVRHPNLAQDAPALVQHCGIMTNRPMESRVGRAKQRYSDDGERLVAGVVPLNSAKTHVLLIQSTRRSGWVMPKGGWETDESCMDAAQREAWEEAGISCKIDYDLGTIEETRTPKQMSKDAPKALYQFFEVTVTTEHEEWPEKHKRNRQWATFKEAESALNGRPELIEALKRSTISR
;
A
#
# COMPACT_ATOMS: atom_id res chain seq x y z
N MET A 1 -13.20 -33.59 -63.51
CA MET A 1 -12.83 -32.17 -63.69
C MET A 1 -11.88 -31.74 -62.57
N ARG A 2 -10.78 -31.07 -62.95
CA ARG A 2 -9.86 -30.20 -62.18
C ARG A 2 -8.99 -30.78 -61.04
N ARG A 3 -7.73 -31.06 -61.39
CA ARG A 3 -6.51 -30.74 -60.60
C ARG A 3 -6.49 -29.25 -60.24
N LEU A 4 -5.91 -28.88 -59.09
CA LEU A 4 -5.17 -27.64 -58.93
C LEU A 4 -4.06 -27.78 -57.88
N GLN A 5 -2.86 -27.40 -58.30
CA GLN A 5 -1.60 -27.37 -57.59
C GLN A 5 -1.58 -26.19 -56.59
N ILE A 6 -0.96 -26.40 -55.43
CA ILE A 6 -0.56 -25.32 -54.51
C ILE A 6 0.88 -24.90 -54.87
N ARG A 7 1.07 -23.60 -55.13
CA ARG A 7 2.37 -22.97 -55.42
C ARG A 7 2.98 -22.38 -54.15
N ASN A 8 4.30 -22.47 -54.08
CA ASN A 8 5.23 -21.88 -53.12
C ASN A 8 5.15 -20.35 -53.01
N ALA A 9 5.49 -19.84 -51.81
CA ALA A 9 6.25 -18.60 -51.66
C ALA A 9 6.98 -18.59 -50.30
N ASN A 10 8.31 -18.79 -50.33
CA ASN A 10 9.23 -18.44 -49.24
C ASN A 10 9.97 -17.18 -49.68
N SER A 11 9.88 -16.08 -48.94
CA SER A 11 10.68 -14.87 -49.16
C SER A 11 11.60 -14.63 -47.96
N GLU A 12 12.89 -14.65 -48.24
CA GLU A 12 13.99 -14.29 -47.35
C GLU A 12 13.88 -12.84 -46.87
N SER A 13 14.37 -12.56 -45.65
CA SER A 13 14.56 -11.21 -45.15
C SER A 13 15.92 -11.07 -44.48
N LEU A 14 16.79 -10.35 -45.17
CA LEU A 14 18.00 -9.70 -44.68
C LEU A 14 17.68 -8.73 -43.53
N ARG A 15 18.54 -8.68 -42.50
CA ARG A 15 19.14 -7.44 -41.98
C ARG A 15 20.19 -7.73 -40.89
N ARG A 16 21.41 -7.30 -41.19
CA ARG A 16 22.60 -7.25 -40.34
C ARG A 16 22.62 -5.86 -39.69
N ILE A 17 22.74 -5.77 -38.37
CA ILE A 17 22.99 -4.50 -37.67
C ILE A 17 24.11 -4.75 -36.64
N HIS A 18 25.19 -3.98 -36.75
CA HIS A 18 26.26 -3.90 -35.75
C HIS A 18 26.37 -2.42 -35.33
N ARG A 19 26.31 -2.18 -34.02
CA ARG A 19 26.84 -1.00 -33.31
C ARG A 19 28.05 -1.47 -32.48
N PRO A 20 29.05 -0.62 -32.24
CA PRO A 20 29.26 -0.06 -30.89
C PRO A 20 29.94 1.35 -30.96
N ASN A 21 30.27 2.14 -29.93
CA ASN A 21 29.98 2.26 -28.49
C ASN A 21 30.43 3.69 -28.08
N HIS A 22 29.91 4.15 -26.94
CA HIS A 22 30.16 5.42 -26.27
C HIS A 22 31.10 5.20 -25.05
N VAL A 23 32.00 6.13 -24.71
CA VAL A 23 32.80 6.21 -23.45
C VAL A 23 32.98 7.70 -23.14
N LEU A 24 32.31 8.33 -22.15
CA LEU A 24 32.48 8.38 -20.68
C LEU A 24 33.80 8.99 -20.16
N THR A 25 33.71 10.15 -19.50
CA THR A 25 34.65 10.65 -18.49
C THR A 25 33.86 11.19 -17.27
N PRO A 26 34.30 10.95 -16.02
CA PRO A 26 33.65 11.43 -14.79
C PRO A 26 34.22 12.77 -14.25
N PRO A 27 33.53 13.44 -13.31
CA PRO A 27 33.89 14.75 -12.77
C PRO A 27 34.81 14.70 -11.53
N ASN A 28 35.44 15.86 -11.28
CA ASN A 28 36.51 16.17 -10.34
C ASN A 28 36.02 16.42 -8.90
N ASP A 29 36.88 16.07 -7.94
CA ASP A 29 36.74 16.23 -6.48
C ASP A 29 36.76 17.70 -6.00
N GLY A 30 36.10 17.93 -4.87
CA GLY A 30 36.17 19.21 -4.14
C GLY A 30 35.67 19.08 -2.71
N ALA A 31 36.56 18.64 -1.81
CA ALA A 31 36.36 18.61 -0.36
C ALA A 31 36.66 19.99 0.27
N LEU A 32 35.86 20.43 1.24
CA LEU A 32 36.30 21.34 2.32
C LEU A 32 35.55 21.04 3.63
N ASN A 33 36.34 20.71 4.66
CA ASN A 33 35.99 20.63 6.08
C ASN A 33 35.68 22.02 6.67
N LEU A 34 34.88 22.09 7.75
CA LEU A 34 35.26 22.62 9.07
C LEU A 34 34.04 22.74 10.03
N SER A 35 34.28 22.31 11.27
CA SER A 35 33.46 22.28 12.51
C SER A 35 33.46 23.67 13.24
N PRO A 36 33.01 23.86 14.51
CA PRO A 36 31.78 23.50 15.26
C PRO A 36 31.02 24.73 15.86
N ASP A 37 29.88 24.43 16.50
CA ASP A 37 29.07 25.09 17.56
C ASP A 37 29.64 26.30 18.35
N PRO A 38 28.77 27.18 18.92
CA PRO A 38 28.47 27.01 20.35
C PRO A 38 27.06 27.42 20.86
N ALA A 39 26.64 26.67 21.88
CA ALA A 39 25.53 26.91 22.79
C ALA A 39 25.58 28.25 23.56
N LYS A 40 24.39 28.79 23.90
CA LYS A 40 24.21 29.87 24.88
C LYS A 40 23.25 29.46 26.01
N HIS A 41 23.79 29.56 27.22
CA HIS A 41 23.14 29.64 28.52
C HIS A 41 21.99 30.65 28.59
N ILE A 42 20.89 30.32 29.29
CA ILE A 42 20.19 31.24 30.21
C ILE A 42 19.66 30.44 31.42
N PHE A 43 19.83 31.05 32.59
CA PHE A 43 19.63 30.58 33.96
C PHE A 43 18.29 31.07 34.54
N ALA A 44 17.88 30.46 35.66
CA ALA A 44 17.01 31.02 36.72
C ALA A 44 15.48 31.08 36.44
N SER A 45 14.53 30.82 37.34
CA SER A 45 14.52 30.65 38.81
C SER A 45 13.20 29.96 39.24
N ARG A 46 13.25 29.12 40.28
CA ARG A 46 12.09 28.82 41.17
C ARG A 46 11.91 30.01 42.14
N PRO A 47 10.70 30.32 42.62
CA PRO A 47 10.16 29.77 43.89
C PRO A 47 8.60 29.64 43.80
N SER A 48 7.77 29.24 44.77
CA SER A 48 7.81 28.65 46.11
C SER A 48 6.40 28.10 46.34
N ASN A 49 6.34 27.04 47.13
CA ASN A 49 5.15 26.46 47.75
C ASN A 49 4.45 27.49 48.68
N LYS A 50 3.11 27.49 48.75
CA LYS A 50 2.31 27.99 49.88
C LYS A 50 1.00 27.20 49.99
N GLU A 51 0.78 26.68 51.19
CA GLU A 51 -0.45 26.05 51.71
C GLU A 51 -1.70 26.95 51.62
N LEU A 52 -2.90 26.35 51.69
CA LEU A 52 -3.81 26.41 52.86
C LEU A 52 -5.21 25.82 52.57
N LEU A 53 -5.53 24.78 53.34
CA LEU A 53 -6.77 24.42 54.05
C LEU A 53 -8.18 24.82 53.54
N SER A 54 -9.03 23.78 53.42
CA SER A 54 -10.38 23.59 54.00
C SER A 54 -11.46 24.68 53.83
N THR A 55 -12.62 24.30 53.27
CA THR A 55 -13.90 24.24 54.02
C THR A 55 -15.03 23.61 53.19
N ASN A 56 -15.76 22.69 53.83
CA ASN A 56 -17.09 22.21 53.44
C ASN A 56 -18.12 23.33 53.59
N THR A 57 -19.08 23.46 52.68
CA THR A 57 -20.42 23.98 53.01
C THR A 57 -21.49 23.32 52.14
N PHE A 58 -22.54 22.93 52.85
CA PHE A 58 -23.71 22.13 52.54
C PHE A 58 -24.83 23.07 52.08
N ILE A 59 -25.53 22.83 50.97
CA ILE A 59 -26.86 23.43 50.73
C ILE A 59 -27.87 22.38 50.25
N VAL A 60 -29.05 22.51 50.85
CA VAL A 60 -30.21 21.63 50.90
C VAL A 60 -31.07 21.69 49.63
N ARG A 61 -31.73 20.55 49.40
CA ARG A 61 -32.71 20.21 48.35
C ARG A 61 -33.91 21.15 48.26
N HIS A 62 -34.46 21.32 47.04
CA HIS A 62 -35.90 21.31 46.76
C HIS A 62 -36.19 20.61 45.42
N PRO A 63 -37.40 20.02 45.21
CA PRO A 63 -37.63 18.99 44.20
C PRO A 63 -38.51 19.42 43.00
N ASN A 64 -38.37 18.62 41.93
CA ASN A 64 -39.37 18.24 40.91
C ASN A 64 -39.73 19.25 39.80
N LEU A 65 -39.35 18.96 38.55
CA LEU A 65 -40.29 18.51 37.51
C LEU A 65 -39.54 17.94 36.30
N ALA A 66 -40.03 16.79 35.83
CA ALA A 66 -39.51 15.97 34.75
C ALA A 66 -39.53 16.66 33.38
N GLN A 67 -38.60 16.25 32.50
CA GLN A 67 -38.90 15.90 31.12
C GLN A 67 -37.79 15.01 30.55
N ASP A 68 -38.22 13.88 30.03
CA ASP A 68 -37.42 12.78 29.49
C ASP A 68 -36.57 13.20 28.27
N ALA A 69 -35.29 12.85 28.30
CA ALA A 69 -34.47 12.67 27.10
C ALA A 69 -33.44 11.57 27.37
N PRO A 70 -33.29 10.56 26.48
CA PRO A 70 -32.36 9.47 26.72
C PRO A 70 -30.92 10.02 26.63
N ALA A 71 -30.14 9.78 27.68
CA ALA A 71 -28.71 10.04 27.70
C ALA A 71 -28.02 9.16 26.64
N LEU A 72 -27.80 9.72 25.45
CA LEU A 72 -26.87 9.17 24.49
C LEU A 72 -25.47 9.28 25.10
N VAL A 73 -24.93 8.11 25.44
CA VAL A 73 -23.55 7.85 25.78
C VAL A 73 -22.66 8.50 24.71
N GLN A 74 -22.07 9.64 25.05
CA GLN A 74 -21.06 10.27 24.21
C GLN A 74 -19.74 9.55 24.47
N HIS A 75 -19.61 8.37 23.89
CA HIS A 75 -18.30 7.74 23.71
C HIS A 75 -17.55 8.60 22.69
N CYS A 76 -16.53 9.30 23.16
CA CYS A 76 -15.57 10.02 22.33
C CYS A 76 -14.71 8.99 21.57
N GLY A 77 -15.29 8.35 20.57
CA GLY A 77 -14.57 7.59 19.56
C GLY A 77 -14.26 8.52 18.40
N ILE A 78 -12.98 8.72 18.13
CA ILE A 78 -12.51 9.37 16.90
C ILE A 78 -13.02 8.51 15.73
N MET A 79 -14.18 8.86 15.18
CA MET A 79 -14.64 8.36 13.88
C MET A 79 -13.70 8.98 12.84
N THR A 80 -12.57 8.33 12.57
CA THR A 80 -11.73 8.68 11.42
C THR A 80 -12.60 8.46 10.18
N ASN A 81 -13.17 9.54 9.64
CA ASN A 81 -13.98 9.52 8.44
C ASN A 81 -13.07 9.15 7.26
N ARG A 82 -12.94 7.83 6.99
CA ARG A 82 -12.14 7.35 5.86
C ARG A 82 -12.87 7.71 4.57
N PRO A 83 -12.14 8.20 3.54
CA PRO A 83 -12.77 8.54 2.27
C PRO A 83 -13.44 7.30 1.67
N MET A 84 -14.71 7.46 1.26
CA MET A 84 -15.48 6.43 0.57
C MET A 84 -15.28 6.45 -0.95
N GLU A 85 -14.43 7.36 -1.44
CA GLU A 85 -14.03 7.45 -2.84
C GLU A 85 -12.64 6.86 -3.03
N SER A 86 -12.51 6.01 -4.04
CA SER A 86 -11.21 5.46 -4.47
C SER A 86 -10.42 6.52 -5.23
N ARG A 87 -9.14 6.68 -4.94
CA ARG A 87 -8.27 7.57 -5.71
C ARG A 87 -8.19 7.12 -7.16
N VAL A 88 -8.49 8.05 -8.08
CA VAL A 88 -8.44 7.81 -9.51
C VAL A 88 -7.49 8.78 -10.20
N GLY A 89 -6.68 8.25 -11.13
CA GLY A 89 -5.78 9.05 -11.95
C GLY A 89 -4.32 8.61 -11.88
N ARG A 90 -3.49 9.24 -12.73
CA ARG A 90 -2.03 8.99 -12.79
C ARG A 90 -1.19 10.23 -12.48
N ALA A 91 -1.81 11.37 -12.19
CA ALA A 91 -1.13 12.66 -12.10
C ALA A 91 -0.12 12.75 -10.94
N LYS A 92 -0.34 12.00 -9.86
CA LYS A 92 0.54 11.97 -8.68
C LYS A 92 1.38 10.69 -8.55
N GLN A 93 1.38 9.82 -9.57
CA GLN A 93 2.09 8.54 -9.47
C GLN A 93 3.59 8.73 -9.44
N ARG A 94 4.24 7.99 -8.54
CA ARG A 94 5.69 7.98 -8.39
C ARG A 94 6.32 6.97 -9.36
N TYR A 95 7.45 7.36 -9.93
CA TYR A 95 8.26 6.51 -10.81
C TYR A 95 9.68 6.39 -10.24
N SER A 96 10.34 5.26 -10.47
CA SER A 96 11.77 5.10 -10.20
C SER A 96 12.62 5.89 -11.21
N ASP A 97 13.91 6.03 -10.94
CA ASP A 97 14.86 6.68 -11.85
C ASP A 97 14.95 5.96 -13.21
N ASP A 98 14.64 4.65 -13.23
CA ASP A 98 14.55 3.82 -14.43
C ASP A 98 13.19 3.94 -15.16
N GLY A 99 12.30 4.80 -14.67
CA GLY A 99 10.97 5.06 -15.25
C GLY A 99 9.92 4.02 -14.89
N GLU A 100 10.16 3.18 -13.87
CA GLU A 100 9.22 2.15 -13.43
C GLU A 100 8.16 2.73 -12.50
N ARG A 101 6.89 2.34 -12.65
CA ARG A 101 5.81 2.80 -11.77
C ARG A 101 5.94 2.15 -10.41
N LEU A 102 6.01 2.94 -9.35
CA LEU A 102 6.05 2.42 -7.98
C LEU A 102 4.64 2.00 -7.54
N VAL A 103 4.53 0.79 -7.01
CA VAL A 103 3.28 0.18 -6.57
C VAL A 103 3.42 -0.29 -5.13
N ALA A 104 2.52 0.15 -4.26
CA ALA A 104 2.44 -0.33 -2.89
C ALA A 104 1.34 -1.38 -2.78
N GLY A 105 1.59 -2.45 -2.02
CA GLY A 105 0.63 -3.53 -1.80
C GLY A 105 0.76 -4.15 -0.41
N VAL A 106 -0.26 -4.90 -0.03
CA VAL A 106 -0.30 -5.62 1.25
C VAL A 106 -0.48 -7.12 1.04
N VAL A 107 0.09 -7.91 1.96
CA VAL A 107 -0.23 -9.33 2.16
C VAL A 107 -1.07 -9.42 3.44
N PRO A 108 -2.42 -9.36 3.31
CA PRO A 108 -3.32 -9.29 4.45
C PRO A 108 -3.56 -10.67 5.06
N LEU A 109 -3.04 -10.89 6.26
CA LEU A 109 -3.19 -12.14 7.01
C LEU A 109 -4.25 -12.01 8.09
N ASN A 110 -4.91 -13.13 8.40
CA ASN A 110 -5.71 -13.22 9.62
C ASN A 110 -4.81 -13.26 10.86
N SER A 111 -5.35 -13.01 12.05
CA SER A 111 -4.55 -12.97 13.29
C SER A 111 -3.82 -14.28 13.59
N ALA A 112 -4.35 -15.42 13.11
CA ALA A 112 -3.72 -16.73 13.24
C ALA A 112 -2.64 -17.03 12.19
N LYS A 113 -2.46 -16.15 11.19
CA LYS A 113 -1.55 -16.32 10.05
C LYS A 113 -1.76 -17.60 9.27
N THR A 114 -2.99 -18.12 9.26
CA THR A 114 -3.36 -19.34 8.52
C THR A 114 -3.96 -19.05 7.16
N HIS A 115 -4.50 -17.84 6.98
CA HIS A 115 -5.17 -17.43 5.76
C HIS A 115 -4.72 -16.03 5.33
N VAL A 116 -4.70 -15.81 4.03
CA VAL A 116 -4.49 -14.52 3.37
C VAL A 116 -5.79 -14.08 2.69
N LEU A 117 -6.09 -12.78 2.75
CA LEU A 117 -7.24 -12.21 2.06
C LEU A 117 -6.87 -11.85 0.62
N LEU A 118 -7.57 -12.46 -0.32
CA LEU A 118 -7.48 -12.16 -1.74
C LEU A 118 -8.68 -11.33 -2.17
N ILE A 119 -8.46 -10.54 -3.23
CA ILE A 119 -9.51 -9.75 -3.88
C ILE A 119 -9.55 -10.05 -5.38
N GLN A 120 -10.72 -9.91 -5.97
CA GLN A 120 -10.88 -10.09 -7.41
C GLN A 120 -10.23 -8.93 -8.17
N SER A 121 -9.43 -9.26 -9.19
CA SER A 121 -8.79 -8.25 -10.03
C SER A 121 -9.80 -7.62 -11.00
N THR A 122 -9.76 -6.29 -11.14
CA THR A 122 -10.63 -5.53 -12.06
C THR A 122 -10.11 -5.49 -13.49
N ARG A 123 -8.80 -5.72 -13.71
CA ARG A 123 -8.16 -5.63 -15.04
C ARG A 123 -8.04 -6.96 -15.77
N ARG A 124 -7.98 -8.04 -15.02
CA ARG A 124 -7.87 -9.42 -15.51
C ARG A 124 -8.76 -10.31 -14.65
N SER A 125 -9.26 -11.40 -15.21
CA SER A 125 -9.85 -12.46 -14.40
C SER A 125 -8.83 -13.02 -13.41
N GLY A 126 -9.33 -13.45 -12.25
CA GLY A 126 -8.54 -14.07 -11.19
C GLY A 126 -8.36 -13.21 -9.95
N TRP A 127 -7.64 -13.79 -8.99
CA TRP A 127 -7.40 -13.22 -7.67
C TRP A 127 -6.07 -12.47 -7.62
N VAL A 128 -6.01 -11.47 -6.76
CA VAL A 128 -4.80 -10.69 -6.44
C VAL A 128 -4.83 -10.31 -4.97
N MET A 129 -3.69 -9.85 -4.46
CA MET A 129 -3.65 -9.13 -3.18
C MET A 129 -3.88 -7.62 -3.40
N PRO A 130 -4.39 -6.88 -2.40
CA PRO A 130 -4.65 -5.46 -2.52
C PRO A 130 -3.38 -4.68 -2.81
N LYS A 131 -3.39 -3.87 -3.87
CA LYS A 131 -2.22 -3.10 -4.31
C LYS A 131 -2.60 -2.01 -5.32
N GLY A 132 -1.87 -0.90 -5.29
CA GLY A 132 -2.03 0.14 -6.29
C GLY A 132 -0.91 1.18 -6.27
N GLY A 133 -1.16 2.31 -6.90
CA GLY A 133 -0.09 3.27 -7.19
C GLY A 133 0.41 3.94 -5.92
N TRP A 134 1.73 4.05 -5.78
CA TRP A 134 2.30 4.93 -4.77
C TRP A 134 2.30 6.38 -5.28
N GLU A 135 1.59 7.26 -4.59
CA GLU A 135 1.53 8.69 -4.91
C GLU A 135 2.62 9.52 -4.19
N THR A 136 2.92 10.71 -4.71
CA THR A 136 3.98 11.59 -4.17
C THR A 136 3.64 12.28 -2.85
N ASP A 137 2.36 12.28 -2.45
CA ASP A 137 1.86 12.94 -1.24
C ASP A 137 1.67 12.00 -0.05
N GLU A 138 2.15 10.76 -0.14
CA GLU A 138 2.00 9.73 0.90
C GLU A 138 3.27 8.86 1.06
N SER A 139 3.44 8.23 2.23
CA SER A 139 4.48 7.21 2.40
C SER A 139 4.06 5.90 1.70
N CYS A 140 5.01 5.01 1.45
CA CYS A 140 4.71 3.72 0.83
C CYS A 140 3.77 2.87 1.70
N MET A 141 3.94 2.95 3.02
CA MET A 141 3.08 2.29 3.99
C MET A 141 1.66 2.85 3.99
N ASP A 142 1.52 4.19 3.92
CA ASP A 142 0.22 4.85 3.84
C ASP A 142 -0.50 4.48 2.55
N ALA A 143 0.23 4.45 1.43
CA ALA A 143 -0.28 3.98 0.15
C ALA A 143 -0.80 2.53 0.26
N ALA A 144 -0.02 1.62 0.85
CA ALA A 144 -0.41 0.23 1.04
C ALA A 144 -1.69 0.09 1.89
N GLN A 145 -1.81 0.85 2.98
CA GLN A 145 -3.01 0.85 3.82
C GLN A 145 -4.23 1.47 3.13
N ARG A 146 -4.03 2.55 2.35
CA ARG A 146 -5.08 3.15 1.53
C ARG A 146 -5.61 2.14 0.51
N GLU A 147 -4.75 1.45 -0.20
CA GLU A 147 -5.14 0.44 -1.19
C GLU A 147 -5.87 -0.75 -0.53
N ALA A 148 -5.44 -1.15 0.67
CA ALA A 148 -6.15 -2.15 1.47
C ALA A 148 -7.57 -1.70 1.82
N TRP A 149 -7.75 -0.43 2.18
CA TRP A 149 -9.07 0.15 2.43
C TRP A 149 -9.91 0.26 1.17
N GLU A 150 -9.38 0.85 0.09
CA GLU A 150 -10.11 1.13 -1.15
C GLU A 150 -10.52 -0.17 -1.85
N GLU A 151 -9.59 -1.12 -2.01
CA GLU A 151 -9.81 -2.32 -2.79
C GLU A 151 -10.46 -3.46 -1.99
N ALA A 152 -10.12 -3.61 -0.71
CA ALA A 152 -10.58 -4.73 0.13
C ALA A 152 -11.48 -4.32 1.30
N GLY A 153 -11.64 -3.03 1.58
CA GLY A 153 -12.46 -2.58 2.70
C GLY A 153 -11.93 -3.06 4.04
N ILE A 154 -10.60 -3.16 4.20
CA ILE A 154 -9.99 -3.64 5.44
C ILE A 154 -9.29 -2.53 6.21
N SER A 155 -9.32 -2.66 7.53
CA SER A 155 -8.36 -2.04 8.43
C SER A 155 -7.31 -3.08 8.79
N CYS A 156 -6.05 -2.66 8.80
CA CYS A 156 -4.96 -3.55 9.09
C CYS A 156 -3.86 -2.83 9.85
N LYS A 157 -3.03 -3.62 10.52
CA LYS A 157 -1.79 -3.17 11.15
C LYS A 157 -0.63 -3.71 10.30
N ILE A 158 0.31 -2.84 9.95
CA ILE A 158 1.55 -3.28 9.29
C ILE A 158 2.43 -4.01 10.31
N ASP A 159 2.85 -5.22 9.95
CA ASP A 159 3.71 -6.05 10.78
C ASP A 159 5.14 -6.06 10.24
N TYR A 160 5.33 -6.29 8.93
CA TYR A 160 6.65 -6.39 8.31
C TYR A 160 6.69 -5.75 6.93
N ASP A 161 7.86 -5.23 6.58
CA ASP A 161 8.20 -4.91 5.20
C ASP A 161 8.72 -6.19 4.50
N LEU A 162 8.05 -6.61 3.42
CA LEU A 162 8.44 -7.79 2.61
C LEU A 162 9.42 -7.42 1.49
N GLY A 163 9.81 -6.16 1.43
CA GLY A 163 10.76 -5.63 0.49
C GLY A 163 10.16 -5.40 -0.89
N THR A 164 11.05 -5.01 -1.78
CA THR A 164 10.74 -4.71 -3.16
C THR A 164 10.75 -6.00 -4.00
N ILE A 165 9.83 -6.10 -4.95
CA ILE A 165 9.66 -7.19 -5.90
C ILE A 165 9.50 -6.59 -7.29
N GLU A 166 10.39 -6.97 -8.20
CA GLU A 166 10.36 -6.50 -9.58
C GLU A 166 9.28 -7.21 -10.40
N GLU A 167 8.63 -6.49 -11.32
CA GLU A 167 7.69 -7.12 -12.26
C GLU A 167 8.43 -7.98 -13.28
N THR A 168 8.19 -9.29 -13.26
CA THR A 168 8.87 -10.25 -14.15
C THR A 168 8.25 -10.36 -15.54
N ARG A 169 7.38 -9.43 -15.95
CA ARG A 169 6.79 -9.47 -17.30
C ARG A 169 7.89 -9.33 -18.33
N THR A 170 7.87 -10.24 -19.32
CA THR A 170 8.88 -10.23 -20.37
C THR A 170 8.75 -8.97 -21.25
N PRO A 171 9.84 -8.44 -21.82
CA PRO A 171 9.80 -7.25 -22.68
C PRO A 171 8.84 -7.35 -23.88
N LYS A 172 8.48 -8.56 -24.32
CA LYS A 172 7.47 -8.79 -25.38
C LYS A 172 6.04 -8.46 -24.95
N GLN A 173 5.78 -8.38 -23.64
CA GLN A 173 4.48 -8.02 -23.04
C GLN A 173 4.46 -6.56 -22.57
N MET A 174 5.54 -5.82 -22.78
CA MET A 174 5.66 -4.40 -22.44
C MET A 174 5.20 -3.55 -23.64
N SER A 175 4.31 -2.58 -23.41
CA SER A 175 4.05 -1.50 -24.36
C SER A 175 4.71 -0.22 -23.84
N LYS A 176 5.00 0.74 -24.72
CA LYS A 176 5.52 2.07 -24.34
C LYS A 176 4.59 2.82 -23.36
N ASP A 177 3.32 2.42 -23.28
CA ASP A 177 2.28 3.05 -22.45
C ASP A 177 2.09 2.38 -21.08
N ALA A 178 2.83 1.29 -20.80
CA ALA A 178 2.79 0.55 -19.54
C ALA A 178 4.22 0.25 -19.08
N PRO A 179 4.88 1.20 -18.39
CA PRO A 179 6.20 0.96 -17.81
C PRO A 179 6.15 -0.20 -16.82
N LYS A 180 7.31 -0.83 -16.59
CA LYS A 180 7.44 -1.88 -15.55
C LYS A 180 6.97 -1.33 -14.22
N ALA A 181 6.35 -2.19 -13.41
CA ALA A 181 6.02 -1.86 -12.04
C ALA A 181 7.10 -2.38 -11.09
N LEU A 182 7.47 -1.55 -10.11
CA LEU A 182 8.27 -1.96 -8.97
C LEU A 182 7.34 -2.05 -7.76
N TYR A 183 7.16 -3.26 -7.23
CA TYR A 183 6.21 -3.52 -6.17
C TYR A 183 6.89 -3.48 -4.81
N GLN A 184 6.35 -2.71 -3.87
CA GLN A 184 6.68 -2.80 -2.45
C GLN A 184 5.52 -3.48 -1.73
N PHE A 185 5.80 -4.59 -1.05
CA PHE A 185 4.79 -5.32 -0.28
C PHE A 185 5.04 -5.24 1.22
N PHE A 186 3.95 -5.16 1.98
CA PHE A 186 3.97 -5.22 3.43
C PHE A 186 3.11 -6.38 3.92
N GLU A 187 3.58 -7.15 4.89
CA GLU A 187 2.72 -8.05 5.65
C GLU A 187 1.87 -7.21 6.59
N VAL A 188 0.56 -7.48 6.59
CA VAL A 188 -0.36 -6.80 7.49
C VAL A 188 -1.29 -7.80 8.15
N THR A 189 -1.57 -7.60 9.43
CA THR A 189 -2.64 -8.32 10.14
C THR A 189 -3.94 -7.54 9.97
N VAL A 190 -4.98 -8.21 9.45
CA VAL A 190 -6.32 -7.63 9.32
C VAL A 190 -6.93 -7.47 10.71
N THR A 191 -7.32 -6.24 11.04
CA THR A 191 -7.96 -5.89 12.32
C THR A 191 -9.47 -5.74 12.18
N THR A 192 -9.96 -5.33 11.00
CA THR A 192 -11.39 -5.16 10.74
C THR A 192 -11.68 -5.33 9.26
N GLU A 193 -12.71 -6.10 8.93
CA GLU A 193 -13.32 -6.15 7.60
C GLU A 193 -14.59 -5.31 7.61
N HIS A 194 -14.68 -4.34 6.71
CA HIS A 194 -15.83 -3.45 6.63
C HIS A 194 -16.87 -4.00 5.66
N GLU A 195 -18.14 -3.71 5.96
CA GLU A 195 -19.28 -4.09 5.12
C GLU A 195 -19.46 -3.18 3.93
N GLU A 196 -19.10 -1.90 4.06
CA GLU A 196 -19.15 -0.88 3.00
C GLU A 196 -17.75 -0.32 2.77
N TRP A 197 -17.33 -0.23 1.50
CA TRP A 197 -16.01 0.29 1.13
C TRP A 197 -16.00 0.78 -0.33
N PRO A 198 -15.01 1.60 -0.73
CA PRO A 198 -15.01 2.30 -2.02
C PRO A 198 -15.20 1.40 -3.26
N GLU A 199 -14.56 0.23 -3.29
CA GLU A 199 -14.62 -0.69 -4.45
C GLU A 199 -15.47 -1.94 -4.23
N LYS A 200 -16.39 -1.94 -3.25
CA LYS A 200 -17.26 -3.09 -2.94
C LYS A 200 -17.97 -3.68 -4.15
N HIS A 201 -18.50 -2.81 -4.99
CA HIS A 201 -19.24 -3.19 -6.20
C HIS A 201 -18.34 -3.73 -7.33
N LYS A 202 -17.01 -3.61 -7.21
CA LYS A 202 -16.04 -4.03 -8.23
C LYS A 202 -15.29 -5.30 -7.84
N ARG A 203 -15.23 -5.64 -6.55
CA ARG A 203 -14.35 -6.70 -6.04
C ARG A 203 -15.05 -7.62 -5.07
N ASN A 204 -14.86 -8.91 -5.29
CA ASN A 204 -15.13 -9.93 -4.30
C ASN A 204 -13.89 -10.18 -3.45
N ARG A 205 -14.10 -10.66 -2.22
CA ARG A 205 -13.07 -11.03 -1.25
C ARG A 205 -13.11 -12.53 -1.00
N GLN A 206 -11.95 -13.13 -0.78
CA GLN A 206 -11.85 -14.52 -0.40
C GLN A 206 -10.66 -14.72 0.53
N TRP A 207 -10.91 -15.26 1.72
CA TRP A 207 -9.86 -15.81 2.56
C TRP A 207 -9.39 -17.15 2.00
N ALA A 208 -8.08 -17.31 1.86
CA ALA A 208 -7.47 -18.49 1.27
C ALA A 208 -6.28 -18.94 2.13
N THR A 209 -6.12 -20.25 2.28
CA THR A 209 -4.88 -20.84 2.83
C THR A 209 -3.69 -20.57 1.90
N PHE A 210 -2.47 -20.81 2.37
CA PHE A 210 -1.27 -20.64 1.54
C PHE A 210 -1.37 -21.38 0.19
N LYS A 211 -1.80 -22.64 0.20
CA LYS A 211 -1.91 -23.47 -1.02
C LYS A 211 -2.99 -22.97 -1.98
N GLU A 212 -4.15 -22.58 -1.43
CA GLU A 212 -5.23 -22.01 -2.24
C GLU A 212 -4.81 -20.68 -2.86
N ALA A 213 -4.12 -19.83 -2.09
CA ALA A 213 -3.62 -18.55 -2.57
C ALA A 213 -2.53 -18.71 -3.63
N GLU A 214 -1.58 -19.63 -3.44
CA GLU A 214 -0.56 -19.93 -4.45
C GLU A 214 -1.20 -20.39 -5.77
N SER A 215 -2.24 -21.23 -5.69
CA SER A 215 -3.00 -21.67 -6.86
C SER A 215 -3.79 -20.53 -7.51
N ALA A 216 -4.46 -19.70 -6.72
CA ALA A 216 -5.29 -18.59 -7.19
C ALA A 216 -4.47 -17.47 -7.85
N LEU A 217 -3.22 -17.28 -7.40
CA LEU A 217 -2.25 -16.32 -7.93
C LEU A 217 -1.42 -16.88 -9.09
N ASN A 218 -1.72 -18.08 -9.59
CA ASN A 218 -0.96 -18.72 -10.67
C ASN A 218 -0.86 -17.79 -11.91
N GLY A 219 0.36 -17.62 -12.43
CA GLY A 219 0.67 -16.67 -13.49
C GLY A 219 1.03 -15.25 -13.02
N ARG A 220 1.14 -15.02 -11.71
CA ARG A 220 1.58 -13.76 -11.09
C ARG A 220 2.74 -14.02 -10.12
N PRO A 221 3.94 -14.31 -10.64
CA PRO A 221 5.09 -14.66 -9.81
C PRO A 221 5.44 -13.59 -8.77
N GLU A 222 5.18 -12.30 -9.06
CA GLU A 222 5.41 -11.20 -8.13
C GLU A 222 4.53 -11.30 -6.87
N LEU A 223 3.28 -11.76 -7.02
CA LEU A 223 2.35 -11.91 -5.89
C LEU A 223 2.62 -13.21 -5.13
N ILE A 224 3.01 -14.27 -5.84
CA ILE A 224 3.43 -15.52 -5.22
C ILE A 224 4.70 -15.31 -4.40
N GLU A 225 5.65 -14.50 -4.90
CA GLU A 225 6.86 -14.13 -4.17
C GLU A 225 6.53 -13.35 -2.89
N ALA A 226 5.65 -12.35 -2.97
CA ALA A 226 5.19 -11.63 -1.78
C ALA A 226 4.53 -12.56 -0.75
N LEU A 227 3.66 -13.47 -1.21
CA LEU A 227 3.04 -14.48 -0.35
C LEU A 227 4.10 -15.39 0.31
N LYS A 228 5.14 -15.79 -0.44
CA LYS A 228 6.26 -16.60 0.05
C LYS A 228 7.20 -15.86 1.00
N ARG A 229 7.26 -14.54 0.96
CA ARG A 229 8.04 -13.74 1.93
C ARG A 229 7.28 -13.52 3.24
N SER A 230 5.95 -13.62 3.20
CA SER A 230 5.13 -13.49 4.40
C SER A 230 5.30 -14.65 5.39
N THR A 231 4.87 -14.41 6.61
CA THR A 231 4.90 -15.36 7.74
C THR A 231 3.65 -16.25 7.82
N ILE A 232 2.86 -16.34 6.75
CA ILE A 232 1.72 -17.25 6.66
C ILE A 232 2.15 -18.71 6.85
N SER A 233 1.33 -19.47 7.58
CA SER A 233 1.49 -20.91 7.80
C SER A 233 1.30 -21.70 6.51
N ARG A 234 2.12 -22.74 6.31
CA ARG A 234 2.17 -23.56 5.09
C ARG A 234 1.82 -25.01 5.33
#